data_AF-A0ABD7KVV6-F1
#
_entry.id   AF-A0ABD7KVV6-F1
#
_cell.length_a   1.000
_cell.length_b   1.000
_cell.length_c   1.000
_cell.angle_alpha   90.00
_cell.angle_beta   90.00
_cell.angle_gamma   90.00
#
_symmetry.space_group_name_H-M   'P 1'
#
loop_
_entity.id
_entity.type
_entity.pdbx_description
1 polymer ?
#
loop_
_entity_poly.entity_id
_entity_poly.type
_entity_poly.pdbx_seq_one_letter_code
_entity_poly.pdbx_strand_id
1 'polypeptide(L)'
;MSNPAYLFLTDENGSPMVGSCLVSGREGAIELKSFTHNVNIPVDGNTGKLTGTRIHMPVMFQKEFDRVTPILFRALSTGRMLKSATIKMYQINEAGLE
;
A
#
# COMPACT_ATOMS: atom_id res chain seq x y z
N MET A 1 7.48 12.94 -15.70
CA MET A 1 7.89 11.60 -15.23
C MET A 1 6.87 11.12 -14.22
N SER A 2 6.55 9.82 -14.18
CA SER A 2 5.62 9.28 -13.18
C SER A 2 6.37 9.07 -11.87
N ASN A 3 5.98 9.76 -10.81
CA ASN A 3 6.57 9.55 -9.48
C ASN A 3 6.01 8.25 -8.88
N PRO A 4 6.86 7.37 -8.32
CA PRO A 4 6.38 6.15 -7.68
C PRO A 4 5.61 6.48 -6.40
N ALA A 5 4.73 5.56 -5.99
CA ALA A 5 4.09 5.63 -4.69
C ALA A 5 5.03 5.08 -3.61
N TYR A 6 4.92 5.59 -2.39
CA TYR A 6 5.76 5.18 -1.26
C TYR A 6 4.89 4.63 -0.14
N LEU A 7 5.29 3.48 0.39
CA LEU A 7 4.60 2.77 1.46
C LEU A 7 5.40 2.88 2.77
N PHE A 8 4.71 3.29 3.82
CA PHE A 8 5.19 3.29 5.19
C PHE A 8 4.39 2.25 5.99
N LEU A 9 5.10 1.28 6.56
CA LEU A 9 4.50 0.20 7.35
C LEU A 9 4.89 0.37 8.82
N THR A 10 3.95 0.04 9.70
CA THR A 10 4.20 -0.03 11.14
C THR A 10 3.82 -1.43 11.63
N ASP A 11 4.74 -2.07 12.36
CA ASP A 11 4.56 -3.39 12.91
C ASP A 11 3.50 -3.42 14.04
N GLU A 12 3.21 -4.60 14.57
CA GLU A 12 2.26 -4.78 15.69
C GLU A 12 2.63 -3.99 16.95
N ASN A 13 3.92 -3.71 17.16
CA ASN A 13 4.45 -3.03 18.34
C ASN A 13 4.52 -1.50 18.16
N GLY A 14 4.16 -0.98 16.99
CA GLY A 14 4.27 0.44 16.68
C GLY A 14 5.63 0.87 16.12
N SER A 15 6.53 -0.07 15.81
CA SER A 15 7.83 0.20 15.22
C SER A 15 7.74 0.32 13.69
N PRO A 16 8.39 1.31 13.07
CA PRO A 16 8.38 1.46 11.62
C PRO A 16 9.17 0.33 10.95
N MET A 17 8.60 -0.26 9.90
CA MET A 17 9.32 -1.21 9.03
C MET A 17 10.09 -0.41 7.97
N VAL A 18 11.36 -0.15 8.25
CA VAL A 18 12.21 0.75 7.46
C VAL A 18 12.62 0.09 6.14
N GLY A 19 12.14 0.63 5.02
CA GLY A 19 12.52 0.29 3.65
C GLY A 19 13.89 0.82 3.22
N SER A 20 14.21 0.69 1.93
CA SER A 20 15.49 1.08 1.35
C SER A 20 15.56 2.51 0.79
N CYS A 21 14.44 3.26 0.76
CA CYS A 21 14.40 4.58 0.16
C CYS A 21 15.34 5.57 0.89
N LEU A 22 16.11 6.33 0.09
CA LEU A 22 17.03 7.38 0.54
C LEU A 22 16.62 8.78 0.06
N VAL A 23 15.44 8.90 -0.57
CA VAL A 23 14.92 10.19 -1.05
C VAL A 23 14.59 11.06 0.15
N SER A 24 15.03 12.33 0.11
CA SER A 24 14.82 13.27 1.21
C SER A 24 13.33 13.46 1.50
N GLY A 25 12.94 13.37 2.77
CA GLY A 25 11.54 13.43 3.22
C GLY A 25 10.76 12.13 3.07
N ARG A 26 11.40 11.06 2.59
CA ARG A 26 10.83 9.71 2.39
C ARG A 26 11.81 8.63 2.80
N GLU A 27 12.77 8.96 3.67
CA GLU A 27 13.80 8.06 4.11
C GLU A 27 13.16 6.86 4.81
N GLY A 28 13.59 5.66 4.44
CA GLY A 28 13.04 4.43 4.99
C GLY A 28 11.64 4.06 4.50
N ALA A 29 11.11 4.75 3.49
CA ALA A 29 9.91 4.29 2.79
C ALA A 29 10.21 3.08 1.89
N ILE A 30 9.15 2.33 1.55
CA ILE A 30 9.19 1.25 0.57
C ILE A 30 8.66 1.81 -0.74
N GLU A 31 9.47 1.80 -1.80
CA GLU A 31 9.04 2.23 -3.12
C GLU A 31 8.13 1.16 -3.75
N LEU A 32 6.96 1.59 -4.23
CA LEU A 32 6.00 0.75 -4.94
C LEU A 32 6.15 0.94 -6.45
N LYS A 33 6.27 -0.18 -7.18
CA LYS A 33 6.26 -0.22 -8.64
C LYS A 33 4.84 -0.29 -9.21
N SER A 34 3.94 -0.98 -8.51
CA SER A 34 2.54 -1.07 -8.88
C SER A 34 1.66 -1.12 -7.63
N PHE A 35 0.44 -0.62 -7.76
CA PHE A 35 -0.58 -0.63 -6.73
C PHE A 35 -1.95 -0.85 -7.38
N THR A 36 -2.71 -1.80 -6.84
CA THR A 36 -4.06 -2.16 -7.29
C THR A 36 -4.94 -2.40 -6.07
N HIS A 37 -6.10 -1.74 -6.05
CA HIS A 37 -7.13 -1.96 -5.04
C HIS A 37 -8.49 -1.86 -5.72
N ASN A 38 -9.39 -2.78 -5.37
CA ASN A 38 -10.73 -2.84 -5.93
C ASN A 38 -11.76 -2.75 -4.80
N VAL A 39 -12.78 -1.92 -5.01
CA VAL A 39 -13.96 -1.85 -4.15
C VAL A 39 -15.16 -2.02 -5.06
N ASN A 40 -16.00 -3.02 -4.77
CA ASN A 40 -17.21 -3.27 -5.55
C ASN A 40 -18.45 -3.25 -4.67
N ILE A 41 -19.61 -3.02 -5.28
CA ILE A 41 -20.91 -3.17 -4.62
C ILE A 41 -21.58 -4.36 -5.31
N PRO A 42 -22.03 -5.38 -4.57
CA PRO A 42 -22.65 -6.56 -5.18
C PRO A 42 -23.96 -6.18 -5.86
N VAL A 43 -24.21 -6.83 -6.99
CA VAL A 43 -25.42 -6.66 -7.81
C VAL A 43 -26.16 -7.99 -7.91
N ASP A 44 -27.49 -7.93 -7.93
CA ASP A 44 -28.34 -9.06 -8.25
C ASP A 44 -28.17 -9.44 -9.73
N GLY A 45 -27.86 -10.71 -9.99
CA GLY A 45 -27.55 -11.19 -11.34
C GLY A 45 -28.72 -11.14 -12.33
N ASN A 46 -29.96 -11.11 -11.85
CA ASN A 46 -31.15 -11.11 -12.71
C ASN A 46 -31.69 -9.69 -12.97
N THR A 47 -31.63 -8.82 -11.95
CA THR A 47 -32.26 -7.49 -11.99
C THR A 47 -31.26 -6.33 -12.08
N GLY A 48 -29.97 -6.58 -11.83
CA GLY A 48 -28.93 -5.56 -11.77
C GLY A 48 -29.07 -4.62 -10.56
N LYS A 49 -29.99 -4.88 -9.64
CA LYS A 49 -30.16 -4.07 -8.44
C LYS A 49 -29.01 -4.28 -7.47
N LEU A 50 -28.60 -3.23 -6.78
CA LEU A 50 -27.57 -3.31 -5.73
C LEU A 50 -28.12 -4.11 -4.54
N THR A 51 -27.40 -5.14 -4.10
CA THR A 51 -27.87 -6.09 -3.08
C THR A 51 -27.20 -5.93 -1.72
N GLY A 52 -26.25 -5.01 -1.58
CA GLY A 52 -25.51 -4.84 -0.34
C GLY A 52 -24.63 -3.60 -0.30
N THR A 53 -23.75 -3.57 0.70
CA THR A 53 -22.77 -2.51 0.89
C THR A 53 -21.47 -2.83 0.15
N ARG A 54 -20.59 -1.82 0.06
CA ARG A 54 -19.28 -1.92 -0.56
C ARG A 54 -18.41 -3.02 0.08
N ILE A 55 -17.83 -3.87 -0.77
CA ILE A 55 -16.89 -4.93 -0.42
C ILE A 55 -15.50 -4.48 -0.85
N HIS A 56 -14.57 -4.48 0.10
CA HIS A 56 -13.16 -4.19 -0.16
C HIS A 56 -12.42 -5.45 -0.54
N MET A 57 -11.80 -5.44 -1.72
CA MET A 57 -10.85 -6.49 -2.12
C MET A 57 -9.47 -6.21 -1.52
N PRO A 58 -8.59 -7.22 -1.41
CA PRO A 58 -7.24 -7.02 -0.91
C PRO A 58 -6.48 -5.97 -1.72
N VAL A 59 -5.66 -5.20 -1.02
CA VAL A 59 -4.67 -4.33 -1.65
C VAL A 59 -3.55 -5.21 -2.21
N MET A 60 -3.29 -5.08 -3.51
CA MET A 60 -2.18 -5.73 -4.19
C MET A 60 -1.15 -4.68 -4.58
N PHE A 61 0.11 -4.91 -4.27
CA PHE A 61 1.20 -4.02 -4.66
C PHE A 61 2.44 -4.80 -5.04
N GLN A 62 3.26 -4.21 -5.89
CA GLN A 62 4.57 -4.73 -6.26
C GLN A 62 5.66 -3.80 -5.75
N LYS A 63 6.68 -4.40 -5.15
CA LYS A 63 7.88 -3.71 -4.65
C LYS A 63 9.11 -4.50 -5.08
N GLU A 64 10.27 -3.85 -5.08
CA GLU A 64 11.56 -4.54 -5.25
C GLU A 64 11.90 -5.39 -4.03
N PHE A 65 12.84 -6.33 -4.15
CA PHE A 65 13.35 -7.05 -2.98
C PHE A 65 14.18 -6.11 -2.11
N ASP A 66 13.75 -5.87 -0.87
CA ASP A 66 14.48 -5.03 0.10
C ASP A 66 14.53 -5.71 1.48
N ARG A 67 15.08 -4.99 2.46
CA ARG A 67 15.19 -5.44 3.85
C ARG A 67 13.84 -5.72 4.53
N VAL A 68 12.74 -5.19 4.00
CA VAL A 68 11.39 -5.35 4.55
C VAL A 68 10.72 -6.62 4.01
N THR A 69 11.14 -7.11 2.83
CA THR A 69 10.64 -8.37 2.25
C THR A 69 10.61 -9.56 3.24
N PRO A 70 11.70 -9.94 3.94
CA PRO A 70 11.65 -11.05 4.89
C PRO A 70 10.72 -10.77 6.08
N ILE A 71 10.56 -9.52 6.49
CA ILE A 71 9.65 -9.12 7.58
C ILE A 71 8.20 -9.30 7.16
N LEU A 72 7.86 -8.92 5.92
CA LEU A 72 6.54 -9.16 5.33
C LEU A 72 6.22 -10.65 5.21
N PHE A 73 7.18 -11.47 4.76
CA PHE A 73 6.98 -12.92 4.72
C PHE A 73 6.81 -13.52 6.11
N ARG A 74 7.55 -13.04 7.11
CA ARG A 74 7.33 -13.45 8.51
C ARG A 74 5.92 -13.08 8.98
N ALA A 75 5.45 -11.86 8.71
CA ALA A 75 4.11 -11.42 9.08
C ALA A 75 3.03 -12.29 8.40
N LEU A 76 3.21 -12.59 7.11
CA LEU A 76 2.32 -13.44 6.32
C LEU A 76 2.25 -14.87 6.87
N SER A 77 3.40 -15.51 7.14
CA SER A 77 3.45 -16.89 7.64
C SER A 77 2.97 -17.04 9.08
N THR A 78 2.97 -15.96 9.87
CA THR A 78 2.53 -15.99 11.28
C THR A 78 1.16 -15.35 11.51
N GLY A 79 0.52 -14.84 10.46
CA GLY A 79 -0.78 -14.15 10.57
C GLY A 79 -0.72 -12.88 11.42
N ARG A 80 0.44 -12.22 11.51
CA ARG A 80 0.60 -10.99 12.30
C ARG A 80 -0.14 -9.83 11.66
N MET A 81 -0.91 -9.10 12.46
CA MET A 81 -1.58 -7.88 12.03
C MET A 81 -0.64 -6.68 12.17
N LEU A 82 -0.35 -6.05 11.03
CA LEU A 82 0.37 -4.76 11.01
C LEU A 82 -0.54 -3.66 11.55
N LYS A 83 0.03 -2.72 12.31
CA LYS A 83 -0.72 -1.63 12.93
C LYS A 83 -1.23 -0.63 11.89
N SER A 84 -0.41 -0.33 10.88
CA SER A 84 -0.80 0.57 9.81
C SER A 84 0.02 0.37 8.54
N ALA A 85 -0.61 0.72 7.42
CA ALA A 85 0.01 0.82 6.11
C ALA A 85 -0.42 2.16 5.49
N THR A 86 0.52 3.10 5.38
CA THR A 86 0.27 4.43 4.81
C THR A 86 0.92 4.52 3.44
N ILE A 87 0.11 4.74 2.42
CA ILE A 87 0.58 4.93 1.05
C ILE A 87 0.54 6.42 0.75
N LYS A 88 1.68 6.97 0.32
CA LYS A 88 1.83 8.36 -0.09
C LYS A 88 2.18 8.39 -1.58
N MET A 89 1.32 9.06 -2.35
CA MET A 89 1.55 9.34 -3.76
C MET A 89 1.90 10.81 -3.88
N TYR A 90 2.88 11.12 -4.72
CA TYR A 90 3.40 12.47 -4.86
C TYR A 90 3.21 12.95 -6.29
N GLN A 91 2.92 14.23 -6.43
CA GLN A 91 2.70 14.88 -7.70
C GLN A 91 3.37 16.24 -7.67
N ILE A 92 4.14 16.52 -8.71
CA ILE A 92 4.76 17.83 -8.90
C ILE A 92 3.67 18.82 -9.30
N ASN A 93 3.58 19.94 -8.59
CA ASN A 93 2.65 21.03 -8.89
C ASN A 93 3.16 21.91 -10.05
N GLU A 94 2.35 22.88 -10.49
CA GLU A 94 2.71 23.77 -11.61
C GLU A 94 3.95 24.63 -11.36
N ALA A 95 4.29 24.88 -10.09
CA ALA A 95 5.49 25.62 -9.69
C ALA A 95 6.76 24.74 -9.65
N GLY A 96 6.66 23.45 -9.97
CA GLY A 96 7.78 22.52 -9.94
C GLY A 96 8.12 21.99 -8.54
N LEU A 97 7.26 22.21 -7.54
CA LEU A 97 7.41 21.68 -6.19
C LEU A 97 6.62 20.38 -6.06
N GLU A 98 7.18 19.41 -5.34
CA GLU A 98 6.59 18.08 -5.10
C GLU A 98 5.93 17.97 -3.72
#